data_AF-T0HR94-F1
#
_entry.id   AF-T0HR94-F1
#
_cell.length_a   1.000
_cell.length_b   1.000
_cell.length_c   1.000
_cell.angle_alpha   90.00
_cell.angle_beta   90.00
_cell.angle_gamma   90.00
#
_symmetry.space_group_name_H-M   'P 1'
#
loop_
_entity.id
_entity.type
_entity.pdbx_description
1 polymer ?
#
loop_
_entity_poly.entity_id
_entity_poly.type
_entity_poly.pdbx_seq_one_letter_code
_entity_poly.pdbx_strand_id
1 'polypeptide(L)'
;MSAFARICSWVDSCWDGKRNYRLLLIPNFATIAIWMTLFSRGNVVAEGVFWSAQAAWVAFVGWRWWVVMKRASIEQDRKYDRVGKFRLAREYWNTESATAALDRKKKTHG
;
A
#
# COMPACT_ATOMS: atom_id res chain seq x y z
N MET A 1 13.39 -16.59 5.98
CA MET A 1 12.38 -15.70 5.33
C MET A 1 11.99 -16.29 4.00
N SER A 2 10.70 -16.51 3.76
CA SER A 2 10.20 -17.01 2.47
C SER A 2 10.39 -15.96 1.35
N ALA A 3 10.47 -16.40 0.10
CA ALA A 3 10.59 -15.52 -1.06
C ALA A 3 9.45 -14.48 -1.11
N PHE A 4 8.23 -14.91 -0.79
CA PHE A 4 7.06 -14.03 -0.69
C PHE A 4 7.25 -12.92 0.35
N ALA A 5 7.75 -13.24 1.55
CA ALA A 5 7.99 -12.24 2.59
C ALA A 5 9.03 -11.19 2.17
N ARG A 6 10.04 -11.59 1.38
CA ARG A 6 11.04 -10.67 0.81
C ARG A 6 10.44 -9.72 -0.23
N ILE A 7 9.54 -10.22 -1.07
CA ILE A 7 8.85 -9.37 -2.07
C ILE A 7 7.95 -8.36 -1.35
N CYS A 8 7.17 -8.81 -0.36
CA CYS A 8 6.33 -7.93 0.45
C CYS A 8 7.16 -6.83 1.13
N SER A 9 8.26 -7.18 1.80
CA SER A 9 9.10 -6.19 2.48
C SER A 9 9.79 -5.22 1.51
N TRP A 10 10.15 -5.69 0.32
CA TRP A 10 10.70 -4.84 -0.74
C TRP A 10 9.67 -3.84 -1.25
N VAL A 11 8.44 -4.27 -1.53
CA VAL A 11 7.34 -3.39 -1.98
C VAL A 11 7.01 -2.35 -0.90
N ASP A 12 6.89 -2.78 0.36
CA ASP A 12 6.62 -1.87 1.48
C ASP A 12 7.72 -0.81 1.61
N SER A 13 8.99 -1.20 1.47
CA SER A 13 10.13 -0.28 1.55
C SER A 13 10.10 0.79 0.44
N CYS A 14 9.49 0.48 -0.72
CA CYS A 14 9.31 1.45 -1.80
C CYS A 14 8.18 2.45 -1.50
N TRP A 15 7.17 2.04 -0.73
CA TRP A 15 6.07 2.91 -0.31
C TRP A 15 6.38 3.76 0.93
N ASP A 16 7.15 3.23 1.87
CA ASP A 16 7.58 3.92 3.10
C ASP A 16 8.58 5.07 2.83
N GLY A 17 8.90 5.37 1.57
CA GLY A 17 9.86 6.41 1.17
C GLY A 17 11.32 6.05 1.46
N LYS A 18 11.60 4.88 2.04
CA LYS A 18 12.97 4.36 2.22
C LYS A 18 13.67 4.05 0.90
N ARG A 19 12.89 3.77 -0.15
CA ARG A 19 13.35 3.53 -1.52
C ARG A 19 12.50 4.32 -2.50
N ASN A 20 13.00 4.46 -3.72
CA ASN A 20 12.30 5.15 -4.78
C ASN A 20 11.08 4.33 -5.25
N TYR A 21 9.88 4.91 -5.18
CA TYR A 21 8.63 4.27 -5.64
C TYR A 21 8.70 3.84 -7.12
N ARG A 22 9.54 4.50 -7.94
CA ARG A 22 9.78 4.12 -9.35
C ARG A 22 10.30 2.70 -9.51
N LEU A 23 10.93 2.13 -8.48
CA LEU A 23 11.38 0.73 -8.51
C LEU A 23 10.23 -0.26 -8.66
N LEU A 24 9.00 0.10 -8.22
CA LEU A 24 7.80 -0.71 -8.40
C LEU A 24 7.39 -0.84 -9.89
N LEU A 25 7.89 0.06 -10.75
CA LEU A 25 7.64 0.03 -12.19
C LEU A 25 8.61 -0.90 -12.93
N ILE A 26 9.77 -1.24 -12.34
CA ILE A 26 10.76 -2.11 -12.99
C ILE A 26 10.16 -3.47 -13.40
N PRO A 27 9.40 -4.17 -12.53
CA PRO A 27 8.73 -5.40 -12.94
C PRO A 27 7.78 -5.20 -14.12
N ASN A 28 7.06 -4.06 -14.20
CA ASN A 28 6.17 -3.76 -15.31
C ASN A 28 6.95 -3.55 -16.62
N PHE A 29 8.02 -2.76 -16.61
CA PHE A 29 8.81 -2.53 -17.82
C PHE A 29 9.56 -3.78 -18.27
N ALA A 30 10.09 -4.56 -17.33
CA ALA A 30 10.78 -5.81 -17.64
C ALA A 30 9.82 -6.82 -18.27
N THR A 31 8.61 -7.00 -17.72
CA THR A 31 7.63 -7.95 -18.27
C THR A 31 7.13 -7.50 -19.64
N ILE A 32 6.89 -6.20 -19.86
CA ILE A 32 6.49 -5.67 -21.18
C ILE A 32 7.60 -5.89 -22.23
N ALA A 33 8.87 -5.64 -21.89
CA ALA A 33 9.99 -5.88 -22.80
C ALA A 33 10.14 -7.37 -23.16
N ILE A 34 9.94 -8.27 -22.18
CA ILE A 34 9.93 -9.73 -22.40
C ILE A 34 8.75 -10.11 -23.31
N TRP A 35 7.58 -9.51 -23.12
CA TRP A 35 6.42 -9.77 -23.96
C TRP A 35 6.65 -9.34 -25.42
N MET A 36 7.20 -8.14 -25.64
CA MET A 36 7.52 -7.65 -26.99
C MET A 36 8.53 -8.55 -27.71
N THR A 37 9.49 -9.13 -26.98
CA THR A 37 10.55 -9.96 -27.55
C THR A 37 10.15 -11.42 -27.77
N LEU A 38 9.35 -12.01 -26.88
CA LEU A 38 9.07 -13.45 -26.90
C LEU A 38 7.65 -13.82 -27.38
N PHE A 39 6.67 -12.93 -27.21
CA PHE A 39 5.25 -13.28 -27.35
C PHE A 39 4.53 -12.56 -28.50
N SER A 40 5.23 -11.78 -29.33
CA SER A 40 4.71 -11.10 -30.52
C SER A 40 4.26 -12.04 -31.66
N ARG A 41 4.12 -13.35 -31.40
CA ARG A 41 3.76 -14.39 -32.38
C ARG A 41 2.28 -14.79 -32.38
N GLY A 42 1.39 -14.04 -31.73
CA GLY A 42 -0.06 -14.20 -31.84
C GLY A 42 -0.70 -15.33 -31.02
N ASN A 43 -0.04 -15.80 -29.95
CA ASN A 43 -0.61 -16.82 -29.06
C ASN A 43 -1.51 -16.17 -28.00
N VAL A 44 -2.83 -16.21 -28.24
CA VAL A 44 -3.87 -15.61 -27.38
C VAL A 44 -3.89 -16.17 -25.95
N VAL A 45 -3.52 -17.44 -25.75
CA VAL A 45 -3.50 -18.07 -24.42
C VAL A 45 -2.33 -17.51 -23.61
N ALA A 46 -1.14 -17.45 -24.21
CA ALA A 46 0.04 -16.89 -23.57
C ALA A 46 -0.14 -15.40 -23.24
N GLU A 47 -0.79 -14.67 -24.13
CA GLU A 47 -1.14 -13.27 -23.93
C GLU A 47 -2.15 -13.08 -22.77
N GLY A 48 -3.18 -13.93 -22.69
CA GLY A 48 -4.13 -13.91 -21.58
C GLY A 48 -3.49 -14.18 -20.22
N VAL A 49 -2.58 -15.16 -20.15
CA VAL A 49 -1.82 -15.47 -18.92
C VAL A 49 -0.93 -14.30 -18.53
N PHE A 50 -0.26 -13.68 -19.50
CA PHE A 50 0.59 -12.52 -19.29
C PHE A 50 -0.18 -11.34 -18.69
N TRP A 51 -1.28 -10.93 -19.33
CA TRP A 51 -2.09 -9.81 -18.85
C TRP A 51 -2.72 -10.10 -17.49
N SER A 52 -3.11 -11.34 -17.23
CA SER A 52 -3.64 -11.76 -15.93
C SER A 52 -2.59 -11.67 -14.82
N ALA A 53 -1.35 -12.11 -15.09
CA ALA A 53 -0.23 -11.97 -14.16
C ALA A 53 0.12 -10.49 -13.91
N GLN A 54 0.06 -9.66 -14.95
CA GLN A 54 0.30 -8.23 -14.84
C GLN A 54 -0.79 -7.54 -13.99
N ALA A 55 -2.05 -7.87 -14.22
CA ALA A 55 -3.17 -7.37 -13.43
C ALA A 55 -3.05 -7.79 -11.96
N ALA A 56 -2.66 -9.05 -11.70
CA ALA A 56 -2.42 -9.53 -10.35
C ALA A 56 -1.27 -8.78 -9.66
N TRP A 57 -0.19 -8.45 -10.38
CA TRP A 57 0.91 -7.65 -9.85
C TRP A 57 0.47 -6.23 -9.49
N VAL A 58 -0.26 -5.56 -10.39
CA VAL A 58 -0.77 -4.20 -10.14
C VAL A 58 -1.73 -4.19 -8.95
N ALA A 59 -2.64 -5.16 -8.89
CA ALA A 59 -3.56 -5.32 -7.77
C ALA A 59 -2.81 -5.57 -6.45
N PHE A 60 -1.77 -6.41 -6.45
CA PHE A 60 -0.93 -6.68 -5.29
C PHE A 60 -0.21 -5.41 -4.81
N VAL A 61 0.45 -4.67 -5.71
CA VAL A 61 1.14 -3.42 -5.36
C VAL A 61 0.17 -2.38 -4.82
N GLY A 62 -1.01 -2.23 -5.43
CA GLY A 62 -2.07 -1.34 -4.96
C GLY A 62 -2.60 -1.74 -3.59
N TRP A 63 -2.79 -3.03 -3.34
CA TRP A 63 -3.17 -3.53 -2.01
C TRP A 63 -2.10 -3.22 -0.95
N ARG A 64 -0.82 -3.39 -1.27
CA ARG A 64 0.28 -3.02 -0.35
C ARG A 64 0.30 -1.53 -0.06
N TRP A 65 0.11 -0.69 -1.08
CA TRP A 65 -0.01 0.76 -0.90
C TRP A 65 -1.12 1.12 0.09
N TRP A 66 -2.30 0.53 -0.09
CA TRP A 66 -3.43 0.74 0.82
C TRP A 66 -3.10 0.35 2.27
N VAL A 67 -2.44 -0.80 2.47
CA VAL A 67 -2.01 -1.26 3.80
C VAL A 67 -1.02 -0.29 4.44
N VAL A 68 -0.04 0.20 3.67
CA VAL A 68 0.96 1.18 4.15
C VAL A 68 0.28 2.51 4.50
N MET A 69 -0.60 3.03 3.63
CA MET A 69 -1.35 4.26 3.90
C MET A 69 -2.25 4.14 5.12
N LYS A 70 -2.91 2.99 5.30
CA LYS A 70 -3.72 2.73 6.50
C LYS A 70 -2.87 2.76 7.77
N ARG A 71 -1.66 2.18 7.75
CA ARG A 71 -0.72 2.25 8.88
C ARG A 71 -0.26 3.68 9.14
N ALA A 72 0.10 4.43 8.10
CA ALA A 72 0.52 5.81 8.21
C ALA A 72 -0.60 6.70 8.79
N SER A 73 -1.85 6.49 8.36
CA SER A 73 -3.03 7.17 8.89
C SER A 73 -3.21 6.92 10.40
N ILE A 74 -3.13 5.67 10.85
CA ILE A 74 -3.23 5.33 12.28
C ILE A 74 -2.11 5.97 13.09
N GLU A 75 -0.87 5.98 12.57
CA GLU A 75 0.26 6.57 13.26
C GLU A 75 0.14 8.10 13.35
N GLN A 76 -0.33 8.76 12.30
CA GLN A 76 -0.63 10.19 12.33
C GLN A 76 -1.74 10.52 13.33
N ASP A 77 -2.78 9.68 13.41
CA ASP A 77 -3.88 9.85 14.35
C ASP A 77 -3.41 9.73 15.81
N ARG A 78 -2.55 8.74 16.09
CA ARG A 78 -1.88 8.61 17.39
C ARG A 78 -0.94 9.78 17.72
N LYS A 79 -0.34 10.39 16.70
CA LYS A 79 0.51 11.58 16.86
C LYS A 79 -0.33 12.83 17.13
N TYR A 80 -1.51 12.93 16.51
CA TYR A 80 -2.50 13.95 16.80
C TYR A 80 -2.93 13.90 18.26
N ASP A 81 -3.28 12.71 18.76
CA ASP A 81 -3.69 12.53 20.16
C ASP A 81 -2.60 12.87 21.18
N ARG A 82 -1.34 12.57 20.87
CA ARG A 82 -0.21 12.79 21.79
C ARG A 82 0.28 14.22 21.80
N VAL A 83 0.32 14.88 20.65
CA VAL A 83 1.01 16.17 20.49
C VAL A 83 0.19 17.18 19.68
N GLY A 84 -0.50 16.71 18.62
CA GLY A 84 -1.20 17.57 17.68
C GLY A 84 -2.32 18.40 18.32
N LYS A 85 -3.16 17.78 19.15
CA LYS A 85 -4.28 18.47 19.80
C LYS A 85 -3.86 19.60 20.74
N PHE A 86 -2.67 19.51 21.34
CA PHE A 86 -2.13 20.54 22.24
C PHE A 86 -1.52 21.74 21.50
N ARG A 87 -1.28 21.62 20.19
CA ARG A 87 -0.85 22.73 19.33
C ARG A 87 -2.02 23.54 18.75
N LEU A 88 -3.25 23.04 18.88
CA LEU A 88 -4.46 23.74 18.48
C LEU A 88 -4.99 24.63 19.61
N ALA A 89 -5.98 25.46 19.28
CA ALA A 89 -6.69 26.25 20.28
C ALA A 89 -7.22 25.35 21.41
N ARG A 90 -7.28 25.90 22.63
CA ARG A 90 -7.53 25.14 23.87
C ARG A 90 -8.83 24.34 23.86
N GLU A 91 -9.82 24.78 23.08
CA GLU A 91 -11.10 24.11 22.83
C GLU A 91 -10.93 22.72 22.20
N TYR A 92 -9.87 22.50 21.43
CA TYR A 92 -9.60 21.23 20.76
C TYR A 92 -8.76 20.25 21.60
N TRP A 93 -8.31 20.63 22.80
CA TRP A 93 -7.50 19.74 23.64
C TRP A 93 -8.26 18.49 24.11
N ASN A 94 -9.58 18.62 24.23
CA ASN A 94 -10.48 17.53 24.60
C ASN A 94 -11.00 16.74 23.39
N THR A 95 -10.60 17.10 22.17
CA THR A 95 -10.99 16.33 20.98
C THR A 95 -10.24 15.01 20.93
N GLU A 96 -10.99 13.96 20.60
CA GLU A 96 -10.51 12.60 20.44
C GLU A 96 -10.27 12.32 18.95
N SER A 97 -9.24 11.54 18.64
CA SER A 97 -8.94 11.13 17.27
C SER A 97 -10.07 10.30 16.64
N ALA A 98 -10.13 10.33 15.31
CA ALA A 98 -11.18 9.64 14.55
C ALA A 98 -11.13 8.11 14.77
N THR A 99 -9.94 7.53 14.92
CA THR A 99 -9.77 6.10 15.19
C THR A 99 -10.22 5.72 16.59
N ALA A 100 -9.92 6.53 17.61
CA ALA A 100 -10.34 6.27 18.99
C ALA A 100 -11.87 6.39 19.16
N ALA A 101 -12.49 7.38 18.50
CA ALA A 101 -13.94 7.50 18.43
C ALA A 101 -14.61 6.28 17.75
N LEU A 102 -14.02 5.76 16.66
CA LEU A 102 -14.47 4.54 15.98
C LEU A 102 -14.36 3.29 16.85
N ASP A 103 -13.25 3.12 17.57
CA ASP A 103 -13.04 1.99 18.48
C ASP A 103 -14.02 2.02 19.66
N ARG A 104 -14.33 3.21 20.21
CA ARG A 104 -15.37 3.36 21.22
C ARG A 104 -16.73 2.92 20.68
N LYS A 105 -17.12 3.40 19.50
CA LYS A 105 -18.39 3.03 18.86
C LYS A 105 -18.48 1.51 18.65
N LYS A 106 -17.39 0.87 18.23
CA LYS A 106 -17.34 -0.58 18.02
C LYS A 106 -17.46 -1.37 19.33
N LYS A 107 -16.93 -0.86 20.45
CA LYS A 107 -17.08 -1.46 21.79
C LYS A 107 -18.45 -1.25 22.42
N THR A 108 -19.19 -0.20 22.03
CA THR A 108 -20.52 0.09 22.58
C THR A 108 -21.65 -0.63 21.81
N HIS A 109 -21.39 -1.10 20.59
CA HIS A 109 -22.38 -1.76 19.73
C HIS A 109 -22.00 -3.18 19.29
N GLY A 110 -20.91 -3.74 19.82
CA GLY A 110 -20.54 -5.15 19.66
C GLY A 110 -20.67 -5.87 20.99
#